data_AF-A0A2T1HZ16-F1
#
_entry.id   AF-A0A2T1HZ16-F1
#
_cell.length_a   1.000
_cell.length_b   1.000
_cell.length_c   1.000
_cell.angle_alpha   90.00
_cell.angle_beta   90.00
_cell.angle_gamma   90.00
#
_symmetry.space_group_name_H-M   'P 1'
#
loop_
_entity.id
_entity.type
_entity.pdbx_description
1 polymer ?
#
loop_
_entity_poly.entity_id
_entity_poly.type
_entity_poly.pdbx_seq_one_letter_code
_entity_poly.pdbx_strand_id
1 'polypeptide(L)'
;MAGDKRDDQQPEALRTFEAASRSGGKKPSGQGLEARADTGPLPDSTERKARTAAKVLQAGNDKDPKAATKAVQDSKDPRLPR
;
A
#
# COMPACT_ATOMS: atom_id res chain seq x y z
N MET A 1 -20.87 -17.41 12.54
CA MET A 1 -20.73 -16.99 11.12
C MET A 1 -20.16 -15.58 11.13
N ALA A 2 -18.83 -15.44 11.03
CA ALA A 2 -18.08 -15.18 9.80
C ALA A 2 -18.46 -13.83 9.16
N GLY A 3 -17.57 -12.85 9.28
CA GLY A 3 -17.76 -11.49 8.79
C GLY A 3 -16.45 -10.70 8.82
N ASP A 4 -15.45 -11.31 8.21
CA ASP A 4 -14.09 -10.85 7.96
C ASP A 4 -14.07 -9.53 7.15
N LYS A 5 -13.72 -8.41 7.82
CA LYS A 5 -13.38 -7.14 7.18
C LYS A 5 -11.86 -6.98 7.19
N ARG A 6 -11.23 -7.70 6.28
CA ARG A 6 -9.83 -7.55 5.89
C ARG A 6 -9.54 -6.14 5.36
N ASP A 7 -8.51 -5.54 5.93
CA ASP A 7 -7.38 -5.01 5.15
C ASP A 7 -7.53 -3.70 4.36
N ASP A 8 -8.20 -2.67 4.90
CA ASP A 8 -7.94 -1.28 4.48
C ASP A 8 -6.64 -0.75 5.11
N GLN A 9 -5.55 -1.37 4.65
CA GLN A 9 -4.13 -1.00 4.61
C GLN A 9 -3.68 0.25 5.40
N GLN A 10 -3.55 0.13 6.73
CA GLN A 10 -2.53 0.88 7.46
C GLN A 10 -1.51 -0.09 8.06
N PRO A 11 -0.65 -0.72 7.22
CA PRO A 11 0.42 -1.56 7.74
C PRO A 11 1.32 -0.78 8.72
N GLU A 12 1.45 0.53 8.51
CA GLU A 12 2.07 1.49 9.41
C GLU A 12 1.41 1.51 10.80
N ALA A 13 0.08 1.64 10.87
CA ALA A 13 -0.66 1.70 12.13
C ALA A 13 -0.63 0.37 12.88
N LEU A 14 -0.70 -0.76 12.15
CA LEU A 14 -0.58 -2.09 12.74
C LEU A 14 0.83 -2.35 13.29
N ARG A 15 1.89 -2.01 12.54
CA ARG A 15 3.27 -2.07 13.03
C ARG A 15 3.50 -1.15 14.23
N THR A 16 2.92 0.05 14.19
CA THR A 16 2.98 1.01 15.29
C THR A 16 2.30 0.48 16.54
N PHE A 17 1.11 -0.11 16.38
CA PHE A 17 0.36 -0.71 17.47
C PHE A 17 1.10 -1.91 18.07
N GLU A 18 1.66 -2.78 17.24
CA GLU A 18 2.46 -3.92 17.69
C GLU A 18 3.74 -3.46 18.42
N ALA A 19 4.46 -2.49 17.88
CA ALA A 19 5.65 -1.92 18.51
C ALA A 19 5.32 -1.23 19.84
N ALA A 20 4.24 -0.44 19.89
CA ALA A 20 3.76 0.21 21.10
C ALA A 20 3.25 -0.79 22.15
N SER A 21 2.61 -1.88 21.73
CA SER A 21 2.15 -2.94 22.63
C SER A 21 3.33 -3.64 23.31
N ARG A 22 4.42 -3.89 22.57
CA ARG A 22 5.65 -4.50 23.11
C ARG A 22 6.45 -3.56 24.03
N SER A 23 6.28 -2.25 23.89
CA SER A 23 6.94 -1.24 24.74
C SER A 23 6.07 -0.75 25.92
N GLY A 24 4.95 -1.43 26.20
CA GLY A 24 4.06 -1.07 27.32
C GLY A 24 3.23 0.20 27.09
N GLY A 25 2.84 0.49 25.84
CA GLY A 25 2.06 1.67 25.47
C GLY A 25 2.90 2.94 25.30
N LYS A 26 4.23 2.85 25.42
CA LYS A 26 5.13 3.98 25.17
C LYS A 26 5.52 4.06 23.70
N LYS A 27 5.30 5.23 23.07
CA LYS A 27 5.73 5.49 21.70
C LYS A 27 7.24 5.19 21.57
N PRO A 28 7.69 4.43 20.56
CA PRO A 28 9.11 4.23 20.30
C PRO A 28 9.81 5.58 20.14
N SER A 29 10.98 5.75 20.77
CA SER A 29 11.73 7.03 20.75
C SER A 29 12.11 7.48 19.34
N GLY A 30 12.20 6.54 18.40
CA GLY A 30 12.44 6.85 17.00
C GLY A 30 11.20 7.26 16.21
N GLN A 31 10.00 6.96 16.68
CA GLN A 31 8.80 7.29 15.92
C GLN A 31 8.45 8.77 16.15
N GLY A 32 8.62 9.61 15.14
CA GLY A 32 8.57 11.08 15.24
C GLY A 32 7.78 11.76 14.13
N LEU A 33 7.79 13.10 14.12
CA LEU A 33 7.20 13.91 13.04
C LEU A 33 8.15 14.08 11.84
N GLU A 34 9.40 13.70 12.01
CA GLU A 34 10.43 13.81 10.98
C GLU A 34 10.42 12.60 10.07
N ALA A 35 10.42 12.85 8.76
CA ALA A 35 10.59 11.82 7.76
C ALA A 35 11.98 11.22 7.86
N ARG A 36 12.04 9.89 7.88
CA ARG A 36 13.26 9.10 7.94
C ARG A 36 13.53 8.44 6.59
N ALA A 37 14.77 8.00 6.38
CA ALA A 37 15.16 7.34 5.12
C ALA A 37 14.34 6.08 4.81
N ASP A 38 13.92 5.33 5.84
CA ASP A 38 13.04 4.16 5.73
C ASP A 38 11.59 4.51 5.38
N THR A 39 11.16 5.75 5.64
CA THR A 39 9.88 6.32 5.18
C THR A 39 9.99 7.03 3.82
N GLY A 40 11.17 6.97 3.19
CA GLY A 40 11.40 7.58 1.89
C GLY A 40 10.57 6.92 0.77
N PRO A 41 10.29 7.64 -0.33
CA PRO A 41 9.61 7.06 -1.47
C PRO A 41 10.46 5.94 -2.09
N LEU A 42 9.83 4.82 -2.43
CA LEU A 42 10.50 3.78 -3.21
C LEU A 42 10.83 4.32 -4.62
N PRO A 43 12.05 4.10 -5.11
CA PRO A 43 12.45 4.55 -6.44
C PRO A 43 11.63 3.83 -7.50
N ASP A 44 10.95 4.59 -8.36
CA ASP A 44 10.17 4.06 -9.47
C ASP A 44 9.92 5.15 -10.53
N SER A 45 9.50 4.75 -11.73
CA SER A 45 9.17 5.65 -12.83
C SER A 45 7.77 6.24 -12.67
N THR A 46 7.69 7.57 -12.56
CA THR A 46 6.42 8.32 -12.55
C THR A 46 5.56 8.03 -13.78
N GLU A 47 6.18 7.93 -14.96
CA GLU A 47 5.48 7.64 -16.20
C GLU A 47 4.84 6.24 -16.19
N ARG A 48 5.56 5.24 -15.68
CA ARG A 48 5.04 3.87 -15.56
C ARG A 48 3.83 3.82 -14.62
N LYS A 49 3.90 4.54 -13.49
CA LYS A 49 2.77 4.65 -12.55
C LYS A 49 1.56 5.30 -13.20
N ALA A 50 1.75 6.42 -13.91
CA ALA A 50 0.67 7.10 -14.62
C ALA A 50 0.01 6.21 -15.68
N ARG A 51 0.81 5.50 -16.49
CA ARG A 51 0.30 4.55 -17.50
C ARG A 51 -0.49 3.39 -16.87
N THR A 52 0.00 2.85 -15.76
CA THR A 52 -0.69 1.78 -15.03
C THR A 52 -2.03 2.26 -14.48
N ALA A 53 -2.04 3.42 -13.82
CA ALA A 53 -3.25 4.01 -13.27
C ALA A 53 -4.30 4.27 -14.37
N ALA A 54 -3.89 4.81 -15.52
CA ALA A 54 -4.79 5.01 -16.65
C ALA A 54 -5.43 3.69 -17.13
N LYS A 55 -4.66 2.60 -17.24
CA LYS A 55 -5.19 1.28 -17.62
C LYS A 55 -6.20 0.74 -16.61
N VAL A 56 -5.92 0.89 -15.31
CA VAL A 56 -6.83 0.45 -14.25
C VAL A 56 -8.14 1.23 -14.29
N LEU A 57 -8.07 2.55 -14.45
CA LEU A 57 -9.25 3.41 -14.56
C LEU A 57 -10.06 3.10 -15.82
N GLN A 58 -9.40 2.86 -16.95
CA GLN A 58 -10.05 2.45 -18.20
C GLN A 58 -10.79 1.11 -18.03
N ALA A 59 -10.14 0.12 -17.42
CA ALA A 59 -10.77 -1.18 -17.15
C ALA A 59 -12.00 -1.06 -16.22
N GLY A 60 -11.95 -0.14 -15.25
CA GLY A 60 -13.10 0.20 -14.40
C GLY A 60 -14.26 0.81 -15.20
N ASN A 61 -13.96 1.73 -16.13
CA ASN A 61 -14.96 2.29 -17.05
C ASN A 61 -15.61 1.20 -17.91
N ASP A 62 -14.81 0.25 -18.38
CA ASP A 62 -15.26 -0.84 -19.25
C ASP A 62 -15.91 -1.99 -18.47
N LYS A 63 -15.99 -1.87 -17.13
CA LYS A 63 -16.52 -2.88 -16.20
C LYS A 63 -15.84 -4.25 -16.35
N ASP A 64 -14.55 -4.26 -16.70
CA ASP A 64 -13.73 -5.46 -16.77
C ASP A 64 -12.74 -5.53 -15.59
N PRO A 65 -13.13 -6.19 -14.48
CA PRO A 65 -12.26 -6.30 -13.31
C PRO A 65 -11.01 -7.14 -13.59
N LYS A 66 -11.03 -8.07 -14.56
CA LYS A 66 -9.85 -8.89 -14.89
C LYS A 66 -8.78 -8.06 -15.57
N ALA A 67 -9.19 -7.16 -16.46
CA ALA A 67 -8.28 -6.21 -17.10
C ALA A 67 -7.63 -5.26 -16.08
N ALA A 68 -8.39 -4.81 -15.07
CA ALA A 68 -7.85 -3.98 -13.99
C ALA A 68 -6.80 -4.73 -13.16
N THR A 69 -7.09 -5.98 -12.77
CA THR A 69 -6.13 -6.83 -12.04
C THR A 69 -4.87 -7.09 -12.87
N LYS A 70 -5.03 -7.39 -14.16
CA LYS A 70 -3.90 -7.63 -15.05
C LYS A 70 -3.01 -6.39 -15.21
N ALA A 71 -3.60 -5.21 -15.36
CA ALA A 71 -2.85 -3.96 -15.44
C ALA A 71 -1.98 -3.71 -14.19
N VAL A 72 -2.50 -4.08 -13.01
CA VAL A 72 -1.76 -4.03 -11.74
C VAL A 72 -0.61 -5.03 -11.72
N GLN A 73 -0.86 -6.29 -12.09
CA GLN A 73 0.17 -7.34 -12.12
C GLN A 73 1.32 -7.01 -13.08
N ASP A 74 1.00 -6.47 -14.26
CA ASP A 74 1.97 -6.12 -15.30
C ASP A 74 2.83 -4.90 -14.92
N SER A 75 2.37 -4.07 -13.98
CA SER A 75 3.07 -2.85 -13.55
C SER A 75 4.42 -3.14 -12.89
N LYS A 76 4.61 -4.35 -12.36
CA LYS A 76 5.77 -4.78 -11.55
C LYS A 76 6.02 -3.88 -10.34
N ASP A 77 5.00 -3.13 -9.88
CA ASP A 77 5.09 -2.32 -8.66
C ASP A 77 5.22 -3.27 -7.45
N PRO A 78 6.31 -3.17 -6.66
CA PRO A 78 6.53 -4.06 -5.52
C PRO A 78 5.50 -3.89 -4.39
N ARG A 79 4.68 -2.84 -4.43
CA ARG A 79 3.63 -2.56 -3.44
C ARG A 79 2.30 -3.22 -3.77
N LEU A 80 2.11 -3.68 -5.01
CA LEU A 80 0.84 -4.22 -5.47
C LEU A 80 0.83 -5.75 -5.38
N PRO A 81 -0.33 -6.35 -5.06
CA PRO A 81 -0.46 -7.80 -5.00
C PRO A 81 -0.17 -8.42 -6.37
N ARG A 82 0.57 -9.53 -6.38
CA ARG A 82 0.86 -10.32 -7.58
C ARG A 82 -0.19 -11.39 -7.81
#